data_AF-A0A9E3FVM4-F1
#
_entry.id   AF-A0A9E3FVM4-F1
#
_cell.length_a   1.000
_cell.length_b   1.000
_cell.length_c   1.000
_cell.angle_alpha   90.00
_cell.angle_beta   90.00
_cell.angle_gamma   90.00
#
_symmetry.space_group_name_H-M   'P 1'
#
loop_
_entity.id
_entity.type
_entity.pdbx_description
1 polymer ?
#
loop_
_entity_poly.entity_id
_entity_poly.type
_entity_poly.pdbx_seq_one_letter_code
_entity_poly.pdbx_strand_id
1 'polypeptide(L)' 'SMEKSEPPQNPMSADRVRWEHIQRIYEMCNRNVSETARRLNMHRRTLQRILAKRAPK' A
#
# COMPACT_ATOMS: atom_id res chain seq x y z
N SER A 1 2.33 33.26 -23.30
CA SER A 1 2.56 31.85 -23.66
C SER A 1 2.10 30.98 -22.52
N MET A 2 1.37 29.92 -22.84
CA MET A 2 0.59 29.09 -21.93
C MET A 2 1.50 28.29 -20.99
N GLU A 3 1.63 28.72 -19.74
CA GLU A 3 2.23 27.91 -18.66
C GLU A 3 1.24 26.78 -18.35
N LYS A 4 1.43 25.64 -19.02
CA LYS A 4 0.80 24.38 -18.61
C LYS A 4 1.39 24.00 -17.26
N SER A 5 0.64 24.21 -16.19
CA SER A 5 0.92 23.59 -14.90
C SER A 5 0.87 22.06 -15.09
N GLU A 6 2.02 21.43 -15.22
CA GLU A 6 2.13 19.97 -15.20
C GLU A 6 1.67 19.52 -13.81
N PRO A 7 0.61 18.70 -13.70
CA PRO A 7 0.29 18.11 -12.40
C PRO A 7 1.50 17.29 -11.97
N PRO A 8 1.94 17.34 -10.69
CA PRO A 8 3.04 16.50 -10.24
C PRO A 8 2.73 15.05 -10.61
N GLN A 9 3.49 14.52 -11.58
CA GLN A 9 3.21 13.27 -12.32
C GLN A 9 3.24 12.01 -11.45
N ASN A 10 3.66 12.13 -10.20
CA ASN A 10 3.48 11.09 -9.21
C ASN A 10 2.73 11.71 -8.02
N PRO A 11 1.41 11.49 -7.87
CA PRO A 11 0.92 11.34 -6.50
C PRO A 11 1.87 10.33 -5.86
N MET A 12 2.31 10.51 -4.60
CA MET A 12 3.02 9.45 -3.86
C MET A 12 2.44 8.11 -4.29
N SER A 13 3.24 7.30 -5.01
CA SER A 13 2.71 6.27 -5.90
C SER A 13 1.65 5.50 -5.12
N ALA A 14 0.41 5.38 -5.62
CA ALA A 14 -0.70 4.87 -4.80
C ALA A 14 -0.36 3.53 -4.10
N ASP A 15 0.56 2.76 -4.70
CA ASP A 15 1.20 1.59 -4.13
C ASP A 15 2.06 1.83 -2.88
N ARG A 16 2.81 2.94 -2.78
CA ARG A 16 3.59 3.33 -1.61
C ARG A 16 2.69 3.68 -0.42
N VAL A 17 1.68 4.52 -0.63
CA VAL A 17 0.71 4.88 0.44
C VAL A 17 -0.02 3.63 0.91
N ARG A 18 -0.44 2.76 -0.02
CA ARG A 18 -1.04 1.47 0.29
C ARG A 18 -0.07 0.56 1.06
N TRP A 19 1.21 0.52 0.69
CA TRP A 19 2.24 -0.28 1.35
C TRP A 19 2.50 0.17 2.79
N GLU A 20 2.63 1.48 3.03
CA GLU A 20 2.79 2.02 4.39
C GLU A 20 1.57 1.74 5.26
N HIS A 21 0.36 1.88 4.68
CA HIS A 21 -0.87 1.54 5.38
C HIS A 21 -0.90 0.03 5.72
N ILE A 22 -0.53 -0.84 4.79
CA ILE A 22 -0.42 -2.28 5.01
C ILE A 22 0.55 -2.59 6.16
N GLN A 23 1.76 -2.01 6.14
CA GLN A 23 2.78 -2.24 7.18
C GLN A 23 2.29 -1.79 8.55
N ARG A 24 1.70 -0.60 8.65
CA ARG A 24 1.16 -0.05 9.90
C ARG A 24 0.10 -0.96 10.51
N ILE A 25 -0.84 -1.47 9.69
CA ILE A 25 -1.87 -2.40 10.17
C ILE A 25 -1.28 -3.78 10.47
N TYR A 26 -0.30 -4.24 9.70
CA TYR A 26 0.36 -5.52 9.92
C TYR A 26 1.08 -5.58 11.26
N GLU A 27 1.81 -4.51 11.62
CA GLU A 27 2.45 -4.40 12.93
C GLU A 27 1.43 -4.28 14.07
N MET A 28 0.39 -3.45 13.87
CA MET A 28 -0.72 -3.31 14.84
C MET A 28 -1.43 -4.64 15.11
N CYS A 29 -1.58 -5.50 14.09
CA CYS A 29 -2.19 -6.82 14.20
C CYS A 29 -1.18 -7.92 14.61
N ASN A 30 -0.02 -7.56 15.17
CA ASN A 30 1.01 -8.51 15.62
C ASN A 30 1.44 -9.50 14.52
N ARG A 31 1.61 -8.99 13.29
CA ARG A 31 1.95 -9.77 12.08
C ARG A 31 0.89 -10.80 11.67
N ASN A 32 -0.37 -10.63 12.07
CA ASN A 32 -1.47 -11.49 11.64
C ASN A 32 -2.00 -11.08 10.25
N VAL A 33 -1.59 -11.82 9.22
CA VAL A 33 -1.99 -11.58 7.83
C VAL A 33 -3.52 -11.62 7.64
N SER A 34 -4.24 -12.51 8.34
CA SER A 34 -5.69 -12.64 8.17
C SER A 34 -6.44 -11.44 8.73
N GLU A 35 -6.02 -10.95 9.90
CA GLU A 35 -6.65 -9.78 10.53
C GLU A 35 -6.34 -8.49 9.76
N THR A 36 -5.09 -8.32 9.34
CA THR A 36 -4.69 -7.21 8.47
C THR A 36 -5.49 -7.20 7.18
N ALA A 37 -5.69 -8.36 6.54
CA ALA A 37 -6.49 -8.46 5.32
C ALA A 37 -7.94 -8.02 5.54
N ARG A 38 -8.59 -8.45 6.62
CA ARG A 38 -9.95 -8.00 6.97
C ARG A 38 -10.02 -6.50 7.20
N ARG A 39 -9.09 -5.96 7.99
CA ARG A 39 -9.09 -4.53 8.37
C ARG A 39 -8.84 -3.61 7.18
N LEU A 40 -8.02 -4.07 6.23
CA LEU A 40 -7.75 -3.37 4.98
C LEU A 40 -8.81 -3.62 3.89
N ASN A 41 -9.85 -4.40 4.20
CA ASN A 41 -10.85 -4.86 3.24
C ASN A 41 -10.21 -5.45 1.96
N MET A 42 -9.15 -6.25 2.13
CA MET A 42 -8.43 -6.88 1.03
C MET A 42 -8.41 -8.39 1.17
N HIS A 43 -8.22 -9.07 0.03
CA HIS A 43 -8.03 -10.51 0.04
C HIS A 43 -6.70 -10.87 0.70
N ARG A 44 -6.73 -11.87 1.60
CA ARG A 44 -5.53 -12.43 2.23
C ARG A 44 -4.45 -12.81 1.21
N ARG A 45 -4.86 -13.35 0.05
CA ARG A 45 -3.95 -13.73 -1.06
C ARG A 45 -3.22 -12.52 -1.65
N THR A 46 -3.92 -11.41 -1.84
CA THR A 46 -3.33 -10.15 -2.31
C THR A 46 -2.33 -9.62 -1.29
N LEU A 47 -2.70 -9.58 -0.01
CA LEU A 47 -1.80 -9.17 1.07
C LEU A 47 -0.54 -10.04 1.15
N GLN A 48 -0.70 -11.37 1.08
CA GLN A 48 0.42 -12.31 1.04
C GLN A 48 1.37 -12.01 -0.12
N ARG A 49 0.84 -11.74 -1.31
CA ARG A 49 1.66 -11.44 -2.49
C ARG A 49 2.40 -10.11 -2.36
N ILE A 50 1.75 -9.11 -1.76
CA ILE A 50 2.36 -7.80 -1.47
C ILE A 50 3.50 -7.97 -0.46
N LEU A 51 3.26 -8.67 0.66
CA LEU A 51 4.29 -8.95 1.66
C LEU A 51 5.46 -9.79 1.11
N ALA A 52 5.19 -10.74 0.21
CA ALA A 52 6.21 -11.59 -0.41
C ALA A 52 7.12 -10.84 -1.40
N LYS A 53 6.58 -9.84 -2.12
CA LYS A 53 7.33 -9.10 -3.15
C LYS A 53 8.32 -8.06 -2.59
N ARG A 54 8.31 -7.80 -1.27
CA ARG A 54 8.97 -6.65 -0.61
C ARG A 54 8.44 -5.31 -1.15
N ALA A 55 8.77 -4.22 -0.46
CA ALA A 55 8.24 -2.88 -0.76
C ALA A 55 8.33 -2.54 -2.26
N PRO A 56 7.29 -1.95 -2.86
CA PRO A 56 7.36 -1.50 -4.26
C PRO A 56 8.54 -0.53 -4.42
N LYS A 57 9.36 -0.75 -5.46
CA LYS A 57 10.50 0.09 -5.81
C LYS A 57 10.06 1.44 -6.36
#